data_AF-A0A1Y0L1L8-F1
#
_entry.id   AF-A0A1Y0L1L8-F1
#
_cell.length_a   1.000
_cell.length_b   1.000
_cell.length_c   1.000
_cell.angle_alpha   90.00
_cell.angle_beta   90.00
_cell.angle_gamma   90.00
#
_symmetry.space_group_name_H-M   'P 1'
#
loop_
_entity.id
_entity.type
_entity.pdbx_description
1 polymer ?
#
loop_
_entity_poly.entity_id
_entity_poly.type
_entity_poly.pdbx_seq_one_letter_code
_entity_poly.pdbx_strand_id
1 'polypeptide(L)' 'MKSTLLLIILLIMALIPGIIYAIFHPGHRLATLVLLFLCGLIPGILYLVWPDGGGYSPK' A
#
# COMPACT_ATOMS: atom_id res chain seq x y z
N MET A 1 10.73 -16.01 8.55
CA MET A 1 11.58 -14.85 8.18
C MET A 1 11.05 -14.10 6.95
N LYS A 2 10.74 -14.77 5.83
CA LYS A 2 10.26 -14.08 4.60
C LYS A 2 8.92 -13.34 4.73
N SER A 3 7.99 -13.86 5.55
CA SER A 3 6.72 -13.17 5.84
C SER A 3 6.91 -11.87 6.64
N THR A 4 7.93 -11.80 7.49
CA THR A 4 8.27 -10.58 8.26
C THR A 4 8.82 -9.49 7.35
N LEU A 5 9.63 -9.88 6.37
CA LEU A 5 10.14 -8.96 5.34
C LEU A 5 9.01 -8.34 4.52
N LEU A 6 8.06 -9.16 4.06
CA LEU A 6 6.85 -8.68 3.36
C LEU A 6 6.06 -7.68 4.24
N LEU A 7 5.85 -8.00 5.52
CA LEU A 7 5.14 -7.11 6.44
C LEU A 7 5.86 -5.77 6.65
N ILE A 8 7.20 -5.78 6.77
CA ILE A 8 8.00 -4.54 6.88
C ILE A 8 7.86 -3.71 5.61
N ILE A 9 7.93 -4.32 4.43
CA ILE A 9 7.76 -3.63 3.15
C ILE A 9 6.36 -3.01 3.06
N LEU A 10 5.31 -3.78 3.38
CA LEU A 10 3.93 -3.28 3.36
C LEU A 10 3.70 -2.15 4.38
N LEU A 11 4.31 -2.24 5.57
CA LEU A 11 4.23 -1.20 6.59
C LEU A 11 4.87 0.11 6.10
N ILE A 12 6.04 0.05 5.47
CA ILE A 12 6.71 1.22 4.89
C ILE A 12 5.86 1.81 3.76
N MET A 13 5.29 0.97 2.90
CA MET A 13 4.43 1.43 1.80
C MET A 13 3.13 2.09 2.30
N ALA A 14 2.58 1.63 3.43
CA ALA A 14 1.39 2.22 4.05
C ALA A 14 1.64 3.63 4.62
N LEU A 15 2.89 4.03 4.85
CA LEU A 15 3.23 5.38 5.31
C LEU A 15 3.08 6.45 4.22
N ILE A 16 3.32 6.06 2.95
CA ILE A 16 3.32 6.96 1.80
C ILE A 16 1.96 7.66 1.59
N PRO A 17 0.81 6.96 1.65
CA PRO A 17 -0.50 7.61 1.63
C PRO A 17 -0.67 8.68 2.74
N GLY A 18 -0.19 8.41 3.96
CA GLY A 18 -0.28 9.37 5.06
C GLY A 18 0.47 10.67 4.76
N ILE A 19 1.66 10.57 4.17
CA ILE A 19 2.47 11.71 3.74
C ILE A 19 1.77 12.50 2.61
N ILE A 20 1.23 11.80 1.61
CA ILE A 20 0.50 12.41 0.50
C ILE A 20 -0.72 13.20 1.01
N TYR A 21 -1.48 12.60 1.93
CA TYR A 21 -2.63 13.27 2.53
C TYR A 21 -2.21 14.55 3.28
N ALA A 22 -1.16 14.47 4.10
CA ALA A 22 -0.67 15.62 4.86
C ALA A 22 -0.23 16.80 3.96
N ILE A 23 0.35 16.51 2.80
CA ILE A 23 0.87 17.53 1.87
C ILE A 23 -0.23 18.11 0.97
N PHE A 24 -1.11 17.27 0.41
CA PHE A 24 -2.01 17.68 -0.67
C PHE A 24 -3.46 17.96 -0.25
N HIS A 25 -3.92 17.45 0.90
CA HIS A 25 -5.31 17.56 1.32
C HIS A 25 -5.86 19.01 1.46
N PRO A 26 -5.09 20.03 1.89
CA PRO A 26 -5.64 21.38 2.05
C PRO A 26 -6.00 22.06 0.71
N GLY A 27 -5.29 21.75 -0.37
CA GLY A 27 -5.45 22.44 -1.66
C GLY A 27 -6.08 21.62 -2.79
N HIS A 28 -5.98 20.29 -2.74
CA HIS A 28 -6.30 19.43 -3.88
C HIS A 28 -7.04 18.15 -3.47
N ARG A 29 -8.22 18.31 -2.85
CA ARG A 29 -8.97 17.21 -2.23
C ARG A 29 -9.26 16.03 -3.17
N LEU A 30 -9.74 16.28 -4.39
CA LEU A 30 -10.05 15.24 -5.37
C LEU A 30 -8.80 14.51 -5.87
N ALA A 31 -7.74 15.25 -6.24
CA ALA A 31 -6.48 14.66 -6.67
C ALA A 31 -5.80 13.86 -5.54
N THR A 32 -5.89 14.35 -4.30
CA THR A 32 -5.39 13.65 -3.10
C THR A 32 -6.10 12.31 -2.94
N LEU A 33 -7.43 12.27 -3.03
CA LEU A 33 -8.19 11.02 -2.94
C LEU A 33 -7.83 10.03 -4.05
N VAL A 34 -7.65 10.49 -5.29
CA VAL A 34 -7.23 9.64 -6.41
C VAL A 34 -5.81 9.08 -6.18
N LEU A 35 -4.86 9.91 -5.74
CA LEU A 35 -3.52 9.44 -5.41
C LEU A 35 -3.53 8.42 -4.26
N LEU A 36 -4.30 8.67 -3.21
CA LEU A 36 -4.41 7.75 -2.08
C LEU A 36 -5.01 6.41 -2.50
N PHE A 37 -6.01 6.42 -3.36
CA PHE A 37 -6.60 5.20 -3.92
C PHE A 37 -5.56 4.40 -4.72
N LEU A 38 -4.81 5.05 -5.60
CA LEU A 38 -3.74 4.41 -6.37
C LEU A 38 -2.63 3.87 -5.46
N CYS A 39 -2.20 4.65 -4.48
CA CYS A 39 -1.16 4.22 -3.53
C CYS A 39 -1.62 3.07 -2.63
N GLY A 40 -2.90 3.00 -2.27
CA GLY A 40 -3.47 1.92 -1.47
C GLY A 40 -3.58 0.59 -2.23
N LEU A 41 -3.70 0.64 -3.56
CA LEU A 41 -3.76 -0.55 -4.42
C LEU A 41 -2.42 -1.31 -4.49
N ILE A 42 -1.30 -0.59 -4.52
CA ILE A 42 0.03 -1.18 -4.71
C ILE A 42 0.41 -2.19 -3.61
N PRO A 43 0.28 -1.89 -2.29
CA PRO A 43 0.55 -2.87 -1.23
C PRO A 43 -0.39 -4.08 -1.32
N GLY A 44 -1.66 -3.89 -1.69
CA GLY A 44 -2.61 -4.99 -1.89
C GLY A 44 -2.19 -5.92 -3.04
N ILE A 45 -1.76 -5.35 -4.18
CA ILE A 45 -1.25 -6.13 -5.31
C ILE A 45 0.06 -6.83 -4.94
N LEU A 46 0.99 -6.13 -4.29
CA LEU A 46 2.26 -6.69 -3.85
C LEU A 46 2.08 -7.88 -2.90
N TYR A 47 1.11 -7.79 -1.99
CA TYR A 47 0.72 -8.89 -1.13
C TYR A 47 0.25 -10.08 -1.98
N LEU A 48 -0.73 -9.88 -2.88
CA LEU A 48 -1.30 -10.96 -3.70
C LEU A 48 -0.28 -11.67 -4.60
N VAL A 49 0.67 -10.94 -5.19
CA VAL A 49 1.67 -11.53 -6.11
C VAL A 49 2.92 -12.05 -5.38
N TRP A 50 2.96 -11.95 -4.05
CA TRP A 50 4.16 -12.32 -3.30
C TRP A 50 4.44 -13.83 -3.43
N PRO A 51 5.65 -14.23 -3.86
CA PRO A 51 5.95 -15.59 -4.31
C PRO A 51 5.76 -16.68 -3.24
N ASP A 52 5.71 -16.32 -1.96
CA ASP A 52 5.60 -17.25 -0.83
C ASP A 52 4.27 -17.07 -0.04
N GLY A 53 3.18 -16.68 -0.69
CA GLY A 53 1.83 -16.78 -0.12
C GLY A 53 1.32 -15.53 0.62
N GLY A 54 1.45 -14.35 0.01
CA GLY A 54 0.75 -13.14 0.46
C GLY A 54 -0.75 -13.17 0.11
N GLY A 55 -1.45 -14.26 0.40
CA GLY A 55 -2.92 -14.27 0.43
C GLY A 55 -3.64 -14.54 -0.89
N TYR A 56 -3.34 -15.65 -1.57
CA TYR A 56 -4.36 -16.62 -1.98
C TYR A 56 -3.63 -17.94 -2.27
N SER A 57 -3.56 -18.81 -1.27
CA SER A 57 -3.24 -20.22 -1.49
C SER A 57 -4.59 -20.91 -1.65
N PRO A 58 -5.06 -21.18 -2.89
CA PRO A 58 -6.13 -22.14 -3.03
C PRO A 58 -5.50 -23.46 -2.59
N LYS A 59 -5.98 -24.00 -1.46
CA LYS A 59 -5.77 -25.41 -1.18
C LYS A 59 -6.33 -26.24 -2.33
#